data_AF-A0A7J6VZT2-F1
#
_entry.id   AF-A0A7J6VZT2-F1
#
_cell.length_a   1.000
_cell.length_b   1.000
_cell.length_c   1.000
_cell.angle_alpha   90.00
_cell.angle_beta   90.00
_cell.angle_gamma   90.00
#
_symmetry.space_group_name_H-M   'P 1'
#
loop_
_entity.id
_entity.type
_entity.pdbx_description
1 polymer ?
#
loop_
_entity_poly.entity_id
_entity_poly.type
_entity_poly.pdbx_seq_one_letter_code
_entity_poly.pdbx_strand_id
1 'polypeptide(L)'
;VILATNIAETSVTIPGIKYVVDPGLVKARFYDPNKRLESLIVIPISKAQALQRSGRAGRDGPGKCFCLYPETEFEKLDESPKPEIKRCNLSNIILNLKALGVDDVVGFYFIEKPSRQSFVKSLEELILLGALTDELLDVKWPAFLWTLFIQKL
;
A
#
# COMPACT_ATOMS: atom_id res chain seq x y z
N VAL A 1 -23.42 -7.10 19.41
CA VAL A 1 -21.98 -6.76 19.43
C VAL A 1 -21.36 -7.30 18.15
N ILE A 2 -20.54 -6.52 17.47
CA ILE A 2 -19.92 -6.89 16.19
C ILE A 2 -18.41 -6.77 16.34
N LEU A 3 -17.68 -7.82 15.97
CA LEU A 3 -16.22 -7.80 15.86
C LEU A 3 -15.89 -7.71 14.37
N ALA A 4 -15.17 -6.65 13.99
CA ALA A 4 -14.86 -6.37 12.59
C ALA A 4 -13.40 -5.96 12.43
N THR A 5 -12.87 -6.19 11.23
CA THR A 5 -11.61 -5.59 10.77
C THR A 5 -11.86 -4.16 10.28
N ASN A 6 -10.85 -3.55 9.67
CA ASN A 6 -10.99 -2.27 8.96
C ASN A 6 -12.00 -2.31 7.79
N ILE A 7 -12.62 -3.44 7.45
CA ILE A 7 -13.73 -3.47 6.48
C ILE A 7 -14.94 -2.62 6.94
N ALA A 8 -15.18 -2.53 8.25
CA ALA A 8 -16.23 -1.69 8.82
C ALA A 8 -15.85 -0.19 8.85
N GLU A 9 -14.59 0.15 8.59
CA GLU A 9 -14.10 1.53 8.53
C GLU A 9 -14.61 2.26 7.30
N THR A 10 -14.68 1.58 6.14
CA THR A 10 -15.04 2.17 4.84
C THR A 10 -16.07 1.36 4.06
N SER A 11 -15.88 0.04 3.96
CA SER A 11 -16.49 -0.79 2.91
C SER A 11 -17.88 -1.31 3.26
N VAL A 12 -18.19 -1.47 4.54
CA VAL A 12 -19.50 -1.93 5.02
C VAL A 12 -20.14 -0.85 5.89
N THR A 13 -21.43 -0.61 5.64
CA THR A 13 -22.26 0.21 6.51
C THR A 13 -23.17 -0.68 7.33
N ILE A 14 -23.08 -0.56 8.65
CA ILE A 14 -23.93 -1.28 9.58
C ILE A 14 -24.83 -0.25 10.26
N PRO A 15 -26.16 -0.32 10.10
CA PRO A 15 -27.08 0.61 10.77
C PRO A 15 -27.12 0.33 12.27
N GLY A 16 -27.45 1.36 13.06
CA GLY A 16 -27.65 1.25 14.50
C GLY A 16 -26.37 1.21 15.34
N ILE A 17 -25.20 1.49 14.75
CA ILE A 17 -23.95 1.57 15.52
C ILE A 17 -23.93 2.87 16.32
N LYS A 18 -23.94 2.74 17.65
CA LYS A 18 -23.89 3.85 18.62
C LYS A 18 -22.60 3.87 19.44
N TYR A 19 -21.88 2.75 19.46
CA TYR A 19 -20.66 2.59 20.23
C TYR A 19 -19.60 1.91 19.37
N VAL A 20 -18.42 2.52 19.31
CA VAL A 20 -17.23 1.96 18.66
C VAL A 20 -16.15 1.78 19.72
N VAL A 21 -15.46 0.64 19.70
CA VAL A 21 -14.27 0.39 20.52
C VAL A 21 -13.10 0.24 19.55
N ASP A 22 -12.16 1.18 19.56
CA ASP A 22 -11.06 1.25 18.61
C ASP A 22 -9.72 0.96 19.29
N PRO A 23 -9.07 -0.18 18.98
CA PRO A 23 -7.75 -0.50 19.53
C PRO A 23 -6.61 0.32 18.89
N GLY A 24 -6.86 1.12 17.84
CA GLY A 24 -5.83 1.92 17.19
C GLY A 24 -4.88 1.15 16.28
N LEU A 25 -5.23 -0.09 15.92
CA LEU A 25 -4.39 -0.99 15.13
C LEU A 25 -5.10 -1.46 13.84
N VAL A 26 -4.29 -1.82 12.85
CA VAL A 26 -4.73 -2.48 11.61
C VAL A 26 -3.68 -3.49 11.16
N LYS A 27 -4.12 -4.57 10.53
CA LYS A 27 -3.23 -5.49 9.82
C LYS A 27 -3.08 -5.00 8.39
N ALA A 28 -1.86 -4.61 8.00
CA ALA A 28 -1.57 -4.03 6.70
C ALA A 28 -0.55 -4.89 5.94
N ARG A 29 -0.63 -4.85 4.61
CA ARG A 29 0.39 -5.44 3.74
C ARG A 29 1.67 -4.60 3.81
N PHE A 30 2.78 -5.31 3.95
CA PHE A 30 4.12 -4.75 3.95
C PHE A 30 5.01 -5.57 3.04
N TYR A 31 5.59 -4.91 2.05
CA TYR A 31 6.54 -5.49 1.13
C TYR A 31 7.97 -5.09 1.49
N ASP A 32 8.86 -6.08 1.65
CA ASP A 32 10.31 -5.90 1.76
C ASP A 32 10.96 -6.19 0.39
N PRO A 33 11.39 -5.15 -0.36
CA PRO A 33 11.97 -5.32 -1.70
C PRO A 33 13.28 -6.10 -1.71
N ASN A 34 14.04 -6.10 -0.61
CA ASN A 34 15.32 -6.80 -0.54
C ASN A 34 15.11 -8.31 -0.37
N LYS A 35 14.11 -8.68 0.43
CA LYS A 35 13.73 -10.09 0.65
C LYS A 35 12.74 -10.62 -0.38
N ARG A 36 12.17 -9.74 -1.22
CA ARG A 36 11.08 -10.06 -2.16
C ARG A 36 9.90 -10.75 -1.46
N LEU A 37 9.61 -10.31 -0.24
CA LEU A 37 8.61 -10.94 0.61
C LEU A 37 7.52 -9.92 0.96
N GLU A 38 6.28 -10.31 0.70
CA GLU A 38 5.11 -9.61 1.20
C GLU A 38 4.61 -10.29 2.48
N SER A 39 4.29 -9.49 3.48
CA SER A 39 3.83 -9.96 4.79
C SER A 39 2.67 -9.10 5.29
N LEU A 40 1.87 -9.67 6.20
CA LEU A 40 0.80 -8.95 6.88
C LEU A 40 1.24 -8.65 8.31
N ILE A 41 1.59 -7.39 8.56
CA ILE A 41 2.05 -6.92 9.87
C ILE A 41 0.95 -6.10 10.55
N VAL A 42 0.92 -6.12 11.87
CA VAL A 42 0.06 -5.24 12.67
C VAL A 42 0.80 -3.92 12.86
N ILE A 43 0.14 -2.82 12.50
CA ILE A 43 0.68 -1.47 12.62
C ILE A 43 -0.35 -0.54 13.26
N PRO A 44 0.08 0.59 13.84
CA PRO A 44 -0.82 1.68 14.21
C PRO A 44 -1.60 2.20 12.99
N ILE A 45 -2.83 2.64 13.24
CA ILE A 45 -3.66 3.32 12.23
C ILE A 45 -3.22 4.77 12.05
N SER A 46 -3.68 5.43 10.98
CA SER A 46 -3.50 6.88 10.82
C SER A 46 -4.59 7.67 11.56
N LYS A 47 -4.39 8.99 11.76
CA LYS A 47 -5.41 9.89 12.31
C LYS A 47 -6.69 9.87 11.46
N ALA A 48 -6.55 9.95 10.13
CA ALA A 48 -7.70 9.83 9.22
C ALA A 48 -8.51 8.53 9.42
N GLN A 49 -7.85 7.40 9.66
CA GLN A 49 -8.54 6.12 9.92
C GLN A 49 -9.26 6.11 11.26
N ALA A 50 -8.62 6.60 12.32
CA ALA A 50 -9.23 6.73 13.64
C ALA A 50 -10.50 7.63 13.58
N LEU A 51 -10.43 8.73 12.84
CA LEU A 51 -11.58 9.63 12.61
C LEU A 51 -12.68 8.95 11.80
N GLN A 52 -12.35 8.14 10.80
CA GLN A 52 -13.36 7.35 10.07
C GLN A 52 -14.05 6.33 10.98
N ARG A 53 -13.29 5.64 11.84
CA ARG A 53 -13.81 4.67 12.80
C ARG A 53 -14.74 5.33 13.82
N SER A 54 -14.33 6.44 14.41
CA SER A 54 -15.16 7.18 15.38
C SER A 54 -16.45 7.71 14.74
N GLY A 55 -16.38 8.14 13.47
CA GLY A 55 -17.54 8.56 12.68
C GLY A 55 -18.62 7.49 12.52
N ARG A 56 -18.28 6.19 12.64
CA ARG A 56 -19.25 5.10 12.57
C ARG A 56 -20.26 5.11 13.71
N ALA A 57 -19.89 5.61 14.89
CA ALA A 57 -20.81 5.75 16.02
C ALA A 57 -21.81 6.92 15.86
N GLY A 58 -21.48 7.91 15.02
CA GLY A 58 -22.26 9.15 14.87
C GLY A 58 -23.27 9.12 13.72
N ARG A 59 -23.41 7.99 13.00
CA ARG A 59 -24.16 7.96 11.73
C ARG A 59 -25.66 8.18 11.90
N ASP A 60 -26.28 7.47 12.85
CA ASP A 60 -27.73 7.49 13.07
C ASP A 60 -28.12 8.40 14.27
N GLY A 61 -27.29 9.40 14.58
CA GLY A 61 -27.40 10.30 15.73
C GLY A 61 -26.29 10.10 16.77
N PRO A 62 -26.37 10.74 17.95
CA PRO A 62 -25.28 10.77 18.92
C PRO A 62 -24.79 9.38 19.31
N GLY A 63 -23.46 9.21 19.35
CA GLY A 63 -22.78 7.98 19.72
C GLY A 63 -21.43 8.26 20.37
N LYS A 64 -20.73 7.21 20.80
CA LYS A 64 -19.43 7.31 21.47
C LYS A 64 -18.41 6.38 20.83
N CYS A 65 -17.17 6.87 20.73
CA CYS A 65 -16.01 6.07 20.36
C CYS A 65 -15.08 5.96 21.57
N PHE A 66 -14.69 4.73 21.90
CA PHE A 66 -13.75 4.41 22.97
C PHE A 66 -12.42 4.00 22.33
N CYS A 67 -11.48 4.94 22.27
CA CYS A 67 -10.12 4.68 21.80
C CYS A 67 -9.30 4.06 22.92
N LEU A 68 -8.68 2.90 22.67
CA LEU A 68 -7.91 2.15 23.68
C LEU A 68 -6.44 2.58 23.75
N TYR A 69 -6.18 3.86 23.50
CA TYR A 69 -4.85 4.49 23.50
C TYR A 69 -4.98 5.94 23.96
N PRO A 70 -3.96 6.51 24.61
CA PRO A 70 -4.02 7.89 25.10
C PRO A 70 -3.93 8.89 23.95
N GLU A 71 -4.41 10.11 24.19
CA GLU A 71 -4.34 11.22 23.24
C GLU A 71 -2.90 11.52 22.77
N THR A 72 -1.91 11.33 23.65
CA THR A 72 -0.49 11.47 23.29
C THR A 72 -0.01 10.48 22.24
N GLU A 73 -0.61 9.28 22.15
CA GLU A 73 -0.33 8.33 21.07
C GLU A 73 -1.11 8.68 19.80
N PHE A 74 -2.32 9.21 19.93
CA PHE A 74 -3.08 9.73 18.79
C PHE A 74 -2.30 10.82 18.04
N GLU A 75 -1.68 11.74 18.77
CA GLU A 75 -0.93 12.85 18.16
C GLU A 75 0.33 12.41 17.41
N LYS A 76 0.88 11.24 17.74
CA LYS A 76 2.04 10.66 17.06
C LYS A 76 1.67 9.88 15.79
N LEU A 77 0.39 9.60 15.55
CA LEU A 77 -0.05 8.86 14.37
C LEU A 77 0.18 9.69 13.10
N ASP A 78 0.50 9.01 12.00
CA ASP A 78 0.54 9.63 10.68
C ASP A 78 -0.83 10.23 10.35
N GLU A 79 -0.86 11.39 9.66
CA GLU A 79 -2.12 12.05 9.28
C GLU A 79 -2.98 11.13 8.39
N SER A 80 -2.37 10.48 7.40
CA SER A 80 -3.03 9.60 6.44
C SER A 80 -2.25 8.30 6.22
N PRO A 81 -2.91 7.20 5.83
CA PRO A 81 -2.20 5.96 5.54
C PRO A 81 -1.23 6.14 4.39
N LYS A 82 -0.05 5.53 4.50
CA LYS A 82 0.90 5.48 3.38
C LYS A 82 0.21 4.87 2.14
N PRO A 83 0.38 5.44 0.95
CA PRO A 83 -0.22 4.93 -0.28
C PRO A 83 0.16 3.48 -0.55
N GLU A 84 -0.77 2.70 -1.13
CA GLU A 84 -0.55 1.29 -1.41
C GLU A 84 0.62 1.06 -2.37
N ILE A 85 0.74 1.88 -3.43
CA ILE A 85 1.83 1.82 -4.42
C ILE A 85 3.24 1.98 -3.82
N LYS A 86 3.36 2.56 -2.62
CA LYS A 86 4.63 2.70 -1.89
C LYS A 86 4.90 1.54 -0.93
N ARG A 87 3.96 0.61 -0.76
CA ARG A 87 4.00 -0.45 0.26
C ARG A 87 3.77 -1.87 -0.27
N CYS A 88 3.44 -2.03 -1.54
CA CYS A 88 3.19 -3.33 -2.17
C CYS A 88 4.25 -3.70 -3.22
N ASN A 89 4.24 -4.97 -3.64
CA ASN A 89 4.98 -5.43 -4.80
C ASN A 89 4.32 -4.90 -6.08
N LEU A 90 5.12 -4.34 -7.00
CA LEU A 90 4.66 -3.69 -8.22
C LEU A 90 4.65 -4.62 -9.44
N SER A 91 5.08 -5.88 -9.32
CA SER A 91 5.23 -6.81 -10.44
C SER A 91 3.92 -6.99 -11.22
N ASN A 92 2.79 -7.17 -10.53
CA ASN A 92 1.48 -7.27 -11.19
C ASN A 92 1.07 -5.96 -11.89
N ILE A 93 1.39 -4.80 -11.30
CA ILE A 93 1.06 -3.49 -11.90
C ILE A 93 1.88 -3.29 -13.17
N ILE A 94 3.19 -3.56 -13.12
CA ILE A 94 4.10 -3.44 -14.26
C ILE A 94 3.66 -4.37 -15.39
N LEU A 95 3.35 -5.63 -15.07
CA LEU A 95 2.90 -6.61 -16.07
C LEU A 95 1.58 -6.17 -16.72
N ASN A 96 0.62 -5.67 -15.92
CA ASN A 96 -0.65 -5.16 -16.45
C ASN A 96 -0.46 -3.93 -17.34
N LEU A 97 0.43 -3.00 -16.97
CA LEU A 97 0.75 -1.84 -17.81
C LEU A 97 1.35 -2.27 -19.14
N LYS A 98 2.27 -3.24 -19.13
CA LYS A 98 2.84 -3.82 -20.35
C LYS A 98 1.79 -4.52 -21.20
N ALA A 99 0.88 -5.29 -20.60
CA ALA A 99 -0.22 -5.94 -21.29
C ALA A 99 -1.20 -4.92 -21.93
N LEU A 100 -1.31 -3.72 -21.38
CA LEU A 100 -2.09 -2.61 -21.94
C LEU A 100 -1.36 -1.84 -23.05
N GLY A 101 -0.13 -2.23 -23.40
CA GLY A 101 0.68 -1.56 -24.43
C GLY A 101 1.40 -0.30 -23.94
N VAL A 102 1.63 -0.16 -22.63
CA VAL A 102 2.49 0.91 -22.10
C VAL A 102 3.95 0.48 -22.24
N ASP A 103 4.66 1.12 -23.18
CA ASP A 103 6.07 0.81 -23.45
C ASP A 103 6.98 1.35 -22.33
N ASP A 104 6.86 2.64 -21.99
CA ASP A 104 7.63 3.25 -20.91
C ASP A 104 6.89 3.21 -19.57
N VAL A 105 7.03 2.08 -18.87
CA VAL A 105 6.50 1.93 -17.50
C VAL A 105 7.25 2.76 -16.46
N VAL A 106 8.49 3.19 -16.73
CA VAL A 106 9.31 3.99 -15.80
C VAL A 106 8.87 5.45 -15.84
N GLY A 107 8.60 5.98 -17.03
CA GLY A 107 8.07 7.32 -17.27
C GLY A 107 6.56 7.44 -17.08
N PHE A 108 5.85 6.35 -16.79
CA PHE A 108 4.41 6.36 -16.58
C PHE A 108 3.99 7.34 -15.47
N TYR A 109 2.92 8.09 -15.74
CA TYR A 109 2.43 9.13 -14.83
C TYR A 109 1.56 8.53 -13.70
N PHE A 110 2.23 8.09 -12.63
CA PHE A 110 1.54 7.69 -11.39
C PHE A 110 1.14 8.93 -10.56
N ILE A 111 -0.06 8.90 -9.95
CA ILE A 111 -0.52 9.92 -9.00
C ILE A 111 0.51 10.12 -7.88
N GLU A 112 1.00 9.00 -7.35
CA GLU A 112 2.15 8.97 -6.47
C GLU A 112 3.19 8.00 -7.00
N LYS A 113 4.43 8.47 -7.16
CA LYS A 113 5.50 7.63 -7.70
C LYS A 113 5.87 6.52 -6.71
N PRO A 114 6.04 5.27 -7.19
CA PRO A 114 6.58 4.18 -6.39
C PRO A 114 8.03 4.46 -5.97
N SER A 115 8.51 3.72 -4.97
CA SER A 115 9.93 3.75 -4.62
C SER A 115 10.75 3.15 -5.78
N ARG A 116 11.89 3.78 -6.09
CA ARG A 116 12.81 3.31 -7.15
C ARG A 116 13.26 1.87 -6.90
N GLN A 117 13.60 1.56 -5.66
CA GLN A 117 14.04 0.24 -5.24
C GLN A 117 12.95 -0.82 -5.44
N SER A 118 11.71 -0.55 -5.02
CA SER A 118 10.58 -1.47 -5.22
C SER A 118 10.34 -1.71 -6.71
N PHE A 119 10.40 -0.65 -7.52
CA PHE A 119 10.17 -0.74 -8.96
C PHE A 119 11.23 -1.61 -9.67
N VAL A 120 12.51 -1.36 -9.39
CA VAL A 120 13.62 -2.16 -9.94
C VAL A 120 13.50 -3.62 -9.51
N LYS A 121 13.21 -3.87 -8.23
CA LYS A 121 13.07 -5.25 -7.73
C LYS A 121 11.90 -6.00 -8.35
N SER A 122 10.80 -5.33 -8.64
CA SER A 122 9.67 -5.91 -9.37
C SER A 122 10.00 -6.19 -10.84
N LEU A 123 10.76 -5.33 -11.51
CA LEU A 123 11.25 -5.63 -12.87
C LEU A 123 12.18 -6.85 -12.88
N GLU A 124 13.17 -6.90 -11.98
CA GLU A 124 14.08 -8.04 -11.83
C GLU A 124 13.29 -9.36 -11.60
N GLU A 125 12.24 -9.31 -10.78
CA GLU A 125 11.38 -10.46 -10.49
C GLU A 125 10.67 -10.95 -11.75
N LEU A 126 10.05 -10.05 -12.53
CA LEU A 126 9.33 -10.42 -13.76
C LEU A 126 10.26 -11.00 -14.83
N ILE A 127 11.48 -10.47 -14.96
CA ILE A 127 12.49 -11.01 -15.88
C ILE A 127 12.93 -12.41 -15.43
N LEU A 128 13.19 -12.59 -14.13
CA LEU A 128 13.59 -13.89 -13.57
C LEU A 128 12.51 -14.97 -13.77
N LEU A 129 11.24 -14.58 -13.71
CA LEU A 129 10.10 -15.46 -13.97
C LEU A 129 9.84 -15.70 -15.47
N GLY A 130 10.55 -15.03 -16.37
CA GLY A 130 10.32 -15.08 -17.81
C GLY A 130 9.03 -14.39 -18.26
N ALA A 131 8.39 -13.60 -17.39
CA ALA A 131 7.18 -12.84 -17.69
C ALA A 131 7.47 -11.57 -18.51
N LEU A 132 8.69 -11.06 -18.43
CA LEU A 132 9.23 -10.02 -19.31
C LEU A 132 10.54 -10.53 -19.93
N THR A 133 10.74 -10.25 -21.23
CA THR A 133 12.00 -10.47 -21.93
C THR A 133 12.75 -9.15 -22.11
N ASP A 134 14.06 -9.23 -22.36
CA ASP A 134 14.88 -8.04 -22.65
C ASP A 134 14.35 -7.23 -23.85
N GLU A 135 13.70 -7.91 -24.80
CA GLU A 135 13.03 -7.30 -25.95
C GLU A 135 11.80 -6.49 -25.55
N LEU A 136 11.04 -6.94 -24.55
CA LEU A 136 9.81 -6.27 -24.05
C LEU A 136 10.11 -5.06 -23.17
N LEU A 137 11.35 -4.86 -22.75
CA LEU A 137 11.74 -3.70 -21.97
C LEU A 137 11.94 -2.46 -22.85
N ASP A 138 12.08 -2.61 -24.16
CA ASP A 138 12.30 -1.53 -25.14
C ASP A 138 13.40 -0.52 -24.72
N VAL A 139 14.30 -0.95 -23.85
CA VAL A 139 15.49 -0.20 -23.48
C VAL A 139 16.67 -0.87 -24.13
N LYS A 140 17.11 -0.33 -25.28
CA LYS A 140 18.35 -0.74 -25.95
C LYS A 140 19.57 -0.34 -25.11
N TRP A 141 19.85 -1.08 -24.04
CA TRP A 141 21.12 -0.98 -23.34
C TRP A 141 22.09 -2.05 -23.85
N PRO A 142 23.29 -1.66 -24.32
CA PRO A 142 24.41 -2.58 -24.43
C PRO A 142 24.59 -3.37 -23.13
N ALA A 143 24.86 -4.67 -23.21
CA ALA A 143 24.97 -5.58 -22.05
C ALA A 143 25.91 -5.07 -20.92
N PHE A 144 26.93 -4.27 -21.27
CA PHE A 144 27.84 -3.61 -20.31
C PHE A 144 27.19 -2.45 -19.53
N LEU A 145 26.24 -1.72 -20.13
CA LEU A 145 25.52 -0.63 -19.48
C LEU A 145 24.43 -1.15 -18.53
N TRP A 146 23.96 -2.38 -18.71
CA TRP A 146 23.06 -3.06 -17.78
C TRP A 146 23.67 -3.23 -16.39
N THR A 147 24.93 -3.70 -16.32
CA THR A 147 25.66 -3.85 -15.06
C THR A 147 25.89 -2.50 -14.37
N LEU A 148 26.16 -1.45 -15.17
CA LEU A 148 26.32 -0.07 -14.69
C LEU A 148 25.00 0.59 -14.28
N PHE A 149 23.88 0.27 -14.92
CA PHE A 149 22.56 0.78 -14.57
C PHE A 149 22.12 0.19 -13.23
N ILE A 150 22.22 -1.13 -13.05
CA ILE A 150 21.95 -1.79 -11.75
C ILE A 150 22.90 -1.26 -10.65
N GLN A 151 24.14 -0.89 -10.98
CA GLN A 151 25.12 -0.40 -10.00
C GLN A 151 25.07 1.12 -9.72
N LYS A 152 24.47 1.96 -10.57
CA LYS A 152 24.33 3.43 -10.37
C LYS A 152 22.91 3.87 -9.97
N LEU A 153 22.03 2.92 -9.69
CA LEU A 153 20.64 3.12 -9.29
C LEU A 153 20.43 2.97 -7.79
#